data_AF-A0A8T4IN30-F1
#
_entry.id   AF-A0A8T4IN30-F1
#
_cell.length_a   1.000
_cell.length_b   1.000
_cell.length_c   1.000
_cell.angle_alpha   90.00
_cell.angle_beta   90.00
_cell.angle_gamma   90.00
#
_symmetry.space_group_name_H-M   'P 1'
#
loop_
_entity.id
_entity.type
_entity.pdbx_description
1 polymer ?
#
loop_
_entity_poly.entity_id
_entity_poly.type
_entity_poly.pdbx_seq_one_letter_code
_entity_poly.pdbx_strand_id
1 'polypeptide(L)'
;MRIALLTEGGYPYARGESVVWCDRLLRGLEGHEFEVYALSRSARQEDAGWCELPRNVELVRTAPLWGGAPVDTAPAPGSATAAGYGRRERRRFAEHFTELAGAVCAADPDDGGVGRRARTPDAEGASSPSGALLLADRFAAGLYGLAELAREHGGLPAALRSEQAVRILESACRAPGALRAAQAAQVPDLLAVAERLER
;
A
#
# COMPACT_ATOMS: atom_id res chain seq x y z
N MET A 1 -12.05 -2.95 36.51
CA MET A 1 -10.67 -2.63 36.07
C MET A 1 -10.77 -2.10 34.65
N ARG A 2 -10.05 -1.02 34.32
CA ARG A 2 -10.11 -0.36 33.01
C ARG A 2 -9.02 -0.91 32.09
N ILE A 3 -9.37 -1.24 30.85
CA ILE A 3 -8.48 -1.86 29.86
C ILE A 3 -8.51 -1.05 28.57
N ALA A 4 -7.33 -0.70 28.02
CA ALA A 4 -7.24 -0.09 26.70
C ALA A 4 -6.99 -1.18 25.63
N LEU A 5 -7.84 -1.24 24.62
CA LEU A 5 -7.72 -2.14 23.48
C LEU A 5 -7.28 -1.36 22.24
N LEU A 6 -6.06 -1.59 21.77
CA LEU A 6 -5.52 -0.98 20.54
C LEU A 6 -5.65 -1.97 19.37
N THR A 7 -6.23 -1.51 18.25
CA THR A 7 -6.46 -2.35 17.07
C THR A 7 -6.11 -1.62 15.78
N GLU A 8 -5.35 -2.27 14.90
CA GLU A 8 -5.06 -1.78 13.55
C GLU A 8 -5.98 -2.43 12.52
N GLY A 9 -6.73 -1.62 11.78
CA GLY A 9 -7.64 -2.08 10.72
C GLY A 9 -8.72 -3.05 11.19
N GLY A 10 -8.93 -3.17 12.50
CA GLY A 10 -9.77 -4.15 13.15
C GLY A 10 -11.04 -3.54 13.74
N TYR A 11 -11.40 -3.98 14.94
CA TYR A 11 -12.50 -3.41 15.70
C TYR A 11 -12.34 -1.88 15.89
N PRO A 12 -13.40 -1.07 15.88
CA PRO A 12 -14.80 -1.44 15.68
C PRO A 12 -15.23 -1.45 14.20
N TYR A 13 -14.32 -1.32 13.23
CA TYR A 13 -14.70 -1.18 11.82
C TYR A 13 -15.28 -2.49 11.27
N ALA A 14 -16.52 -2.48 10.79
CA ALA A 14 -17.30 -3.70 10.48
C ALA A 14 -16.67 -4.68 9.48
N ARG A 15 -15.65 -4.26 8.71
CA ARG A 15 -14.91 -5.08 7.73
C ARG A 15 -13.49 -5.48 8.15
N GLY A 16 -13.08 -5.23 9.39
CA GLY A 16 -11.75 -5.60 9.88
C GLY A 16 -11.58 -7.10 10.14
N GLU A 17 -10.39 -7.63 9.88
CA GLU A 17 -10.07 -9.07 9.99
C GLU A 17 -10.18 -9.63 11.42
N SER A 18 -10.10 -8.75 12.44
CA SER A 18 -10.15 -9.11 13.86
C SER A 18 -11.46 -8.75 14.57
N VAL A 19 -12.45 -8.18 13.86
CA VAL A 19 -13.66 -7.61 14.48
C VAL A 19 -14.45 -8.65 15.27
N VAL A 20 -14.66 -9.82 14.70
CA VAL A 20 -15.44 -10.91 15.34
C VAL A 20 -14.75 -11.41 16.59
N TRP A 21 -13.41 -11.47 16.59
CA TRP A 21 -12.65 -11.92 17.75
C TRP A 21 -12.63 -10.86 18.86
N CYS A 22 -12.39 -9.59 18.51
CA CYS A 22 -12.44 -8.47 19.45
C CYS A 22 -13.84 -8.28 20.07
N ASP A 23 -14.91 -8.40 19.28
CA ASP A 23 -16.28 -8.31 19.78
C ASP A 23 -16.59 -9.43 20.80
N ARG A 24 -16.17 -10.67 20.50
CA ARG A 24 -16.31 -11.78 21.45
C ARG A 24 -15.50 -11.57 22.73
N LEU A 25 -14.27 -11.05 22.62
CA LEU A 25 -13.43 -10.75 23.77
C LEU A 25 -14.08 -9.69 24.68
N LEU A 26 -14.54 -8.59 24.10
CA LEU A 26 -15.17 -7.49 24.82
C LEU A 26 -16.46 -7.95 25.52
N ARG A 27 -17.29 -8.74 24.85
CA ARG A 27 -18.52 -9.32 25.43
C ARG A 27 -18.25 -10.39 26.49
N GLY A 28 -17.17 -11.16 26.34
CA GLY A 28 -16.77 -12.18 27.32
C GLY A 28 -16.17 -11.61 28.61
N LEU A 29 -15.77 -10.33 28.59
CA LEU A 29 -15.15 -9.62 29.72
C LEU A 29 -16.05 -8.48 30.24
N GLU A 30 -17.35 -8.75 30.39
CA GLU A 30 -18.36 -7.76 30.80
C GLU A 30 -18.09 -7.07 32.16
N GLY A 31 -17.29 -7.69 33.04
CA GLY A 31 -16.86 -7.10 34.32
C GLY A 31 -15.74 -6.05 34.21
N HIS A 32 -15.27 -5.77 32.99
CA HIS A 32 -14.20 -4.82 32.71
C HIS A 32 -14.66 -3.71 31.76
N GLU A 33 -14.27 -2.48 32.06
CA GLU A 33 -14.50 -1.32 31.22
C GLU A 33 -13.38 -1.20 30.19
N PHE A 34 -13.74 -0.90 28.95
CA PHE A 34 -12.82 -0.82 27.82
C PHE A 34 -12.79 0.57 27.18
N GLU A 35 -11.59 1.04 26.89
CA GLU A 35 -11.34 2.13 25.93
C GLU A 35 -10.74 1.54 24.65
N VAL A 36 -11.37 1.78 23.51
CA VAL A 36 -10.94 1.24 22.22
C VAL A 36 -10.20 2.32 21.43
N TYR A 37 -8.99 2.00 20.99
CA TYR A 37 -8.17 2.84 20.13
C TYR A 37 -8.02 2.14 18.79
N ALA A 38 -8.72 2.62 17.76
CA ALA A 38 -8.79 1.98 16.46
C ALA A 38 -8.03 2.79 15.40
N LEU A 39 -7.04 2.16 14.80
CA LEU A 39 -6.26 2.74 13.72
C LEU A 39 -6.87 2.32 12.38
N SER A 40 -7.43 3.24 11.60
CA SER A 40 -8.01 2.91 10.28
C SER A 40 -6.92 2.84 9.22
N ARG A 41 -7.09 1.96 8.22
CA ARG A 41 -6.14 1.80 7.11
C ARG A 41 -6.63 2.39 5.79
N SER A 42 -7.91 2.77 5.69
CA SER A 42 -8.43 3.45 4.50
C SER A 42 -9.71 4.26 4.79
N ALA A 43 -10.02 5.25 3.94
CA ALA A 43 -11.27 6.01 4.01
C ALA A 43 -12.52 5.11 3.94
N ARG A 44 -12.49 4.11 3.06
CA ARG A 44 -13.58 3.15 2.89
C ARG A 44 -13.88 2.37 4.16
N GLN A 45 -12.87 2.12 4.99
CA GLN A 45 -13.04 1.42 6.25
C GLN A 45 -13.79 2.28 7.26
N GLU A 46 -13.56 3.60 7.26
CA GLU A 46 -14.33 4.54 8.08
C GLU A 46 -15.76 4.68 7.54
N ASP A 47 -15.93 4.77 6.21
CA ASP A 47 -17.24 4.84 5.55
C ASP A 47 -18.10 3.59 5.76
N ALA A 48 -17.47 2.42 5.94
CA ALA A 48 -18.16 1.17 6.20
C ALA A 48 -18.84 1.13 7.59
N GLY A 49 -18.54 2.10 8.45
CA GLY A 49 -19.13 2.23 9.77
C GLY A 49 -18.60 1.24 10.80
N TRP A 50 -19.12 1.37 12.01
CA TRP A 50 -18.75 0.55 13.16
C TRP A 50 -19.75 -0.58 13.40
N CYS A 51 -19.27 -1.68 13.97
CA CYS A 51 -20.15 -2.71 14.53
C CYS A 51 -20.78 -2.22 15.84
N GLU A 52 -21.86 -2.89 16.28
CA GLU A 52 -22.51 -2.57 17.55
C GLU A 52 -21.55 -2.77 18.73
N LEU A 53 -21.33 -1.68 19.49
CA LEU A 53 -20.42 -1.69 20.62
C LEU A 53 -21.07 -2.32 21.86
N PRO A 54 -20.40 -3.24 22.57
CA PRO A 54 -20.81 -3.71 23.88
C PRO A 54 -20.89 -2.58 24.91
N ARG A 55 -21.77 -2.73 25.91
CA ARG A 55 -22.03 -1.68 26.93
C ARG A 55 -20.83 -1.35 27.81
N ASN A 56 -19.87 -2.25 27.90
CA ASN A 56 -18.64 -2.08 28.66
C ASN A 56 -17.54 -1.36 27.87
N VAL A 57 -17.82 -0.86 26.66
CA VAL A 57 -16.94 0.07 25.93
C VAL A 57 -17.34 1.51 26.28
N GLU A 58 -16.49 2.21 27.02
CA GLU A 58 -16.75 3.59 27.48
C GLU A 58 -16.37 4.64 26.42
N LEU A 59 -15.31 4.35 25.65
CA LEU A 59 -14.73 5.30 24.71
C LEU A 59 -14.19 4.57 23.49
N VAL A 60 -14.40 5.18 22.32
CA VAL A 60 -13.73 4.79 21.08
C VAL A 60 -12.99 6.01 20.55
N ARG A 61 -11.68 5.86 20.31
CA ARG A 61 -10.85 6.83 19.60
C ARG A 61 -10.38 6.24 18.30
N THR A 62 -10.56 6.96 17.21
CA THR A 62 -10.10 6.56 15.89
C THR A 62 -8.94 7.44 15.42
N ALA A 63 -7.95 6.85 14.76
CA ALA A 63 -6.91 7.61 14.08
C ALA A 63 -6.61 6.98 12.71
N PRO A 64 -6.64 7.74 11.61
CA PRO A 64 -6.28 7.21 10.30
C PRO A 64 -4.77 7.06 10.16
N LEU A 65 -4.33 5.87 9.71
CA LEU A 65 -2.94 5.63 9.25
C LEU A 65 -2.74 6.02 7.78
N TRP A 66 -3.83 6.34 7.10
CA TRP A 66 -3.86 6.75 5.70
C TRP A 66 -4.16 8.25 5.60
N GLY A 67 -3.78 8.85 4.48
CA GLY A 67 -3.89 10.29 4.27
C GLY A 67 -2.74 11.07 4.91
N GLY A 68 -2.75 12.39 4.69
CA GLY A 68 -1.81 13.29 5.36
C GLY A 68 -2.05 13.31 6.87
N ALA A 69 -1.03 13.64 7.65
CA ALA A 69 -1.16 13.76 9.10
C ALA A 69 -2.38 14.65 9.46
N PRO A 70 -3.21 14.26 10.46
CA PRO A 70 -4.31 15.10 10.91
C PRO A 70 -3.72 16.45 11.34
N VAL A 71 -4.00 17.49 10.56
CA VAL A 71 -3.76 18.85 11.02
C VAL A 71 -4.87 19.09 12.03
N ASP A 72 -4.52 19.11 13.32
CA ASP A 72 -5.41 19.49 14.42
C ASP A 72 -5.83 20.95 14.27
N THR A 73 -6.69 21.25 13.29
CA THR A 73 -7.46 22.48 13.12
C THR A 73 -8.38 22.30 11.91
N ALA A 74 -9.67 22.54 12.10
CA ALA A 74 -10.67 22.52 11.04
C ALA A 74 -10.14 23.27 9.80
N PRO A 75 -10.29 22.71 8.58
CA PRO A 75 -9.78 23.36 7.39
C PRO A 75 -10.49 24.69 7.23
N ALA A 76 -9.73 25.78 7.34
CA ALA A 76 -10.21 27.09 6.93
C ALA A 76 -10.74 26.99 5.48
N PRO A 77 -11.87 27.62 5.13
CA PRO A 77 -12.32 27.67 3.75
C PRO A 77 -11.25 28.40 2.95
N GLY A 78 -10.50 27.65 2.14
CA GLY A 78 -9.29 28.13 1.45
C GLY A 78 -8.00 27.38 1.77
N SER A 79 -8.04 26.33 2.62
CA SER A 79 -6.89 25.43 2.81
C SER A 79 -6.54 24.77 1.47
N ALA A 80 -5.34 25.09 0.97
CA ALA A 80 -4.78 24.63 -0.29
C ALA A 80 -4.48 23.11 -0.26
N THR A 81 -5.53 22.29 -0.13
CA THR A 81 -5.52 20.83 -0.32
C THR A 81 -5.27 20.42 -1.78
N ALA A 82 -4.82 21.36 -2.60
CA ALA A 82 -4.37 21.13 -3.96
C ALA A 82 -3.32 22.18 -4.37
N ALA A 83 -2.29 22.42 -3.54
CA ALA A 83 -0.99 22.74 -4.13
C ALA A 83 -0.52 21.46 -4.86
N GLY A 84 -1.13 21.19 -6.01
CA GLY A 84 -0.88 19.98 -6.78
C GLY A 84 0.61 19.88 -7.08
N TYR A 85 1.11 18.65 -7.15
CA TYR A 85 2.49 18.35 -7.55
C TYR A 85 2.98 19.31 -8.62
N GLY A 86 3.98 20.12 -8.28
CA GLY A 86 4.69 20.95 -9.23
C GLY A 86 5.48 20.09 -10.21
N ARG A 87 6.11 20.71 -11.21
CA ARG A 87 6.83 19.95 -12.24
C ARG A 87 7.97 19.10 -11.67
N ARG A 88 8.64 19.58 -10.62
CA ARG A 88 9.75 18.87 -9.99
C ARG A 88 9.26 17.65 -9.23
N GLU A 89 8.15 17.79 -8.50
CA GLU A 89 7.54 16.75 -7.70
C GLU A 89 6.96 15.66 -8.61
N ARG A 90 6.32 16.05 -9.73
CA ARG A 90 5.88 15.09 -10.76
C ARG A 90 7.02 14.31 -11.38
N ARG A 91 8.17 14.96 -11.59
CA ARG A 91 9.36 14.30 -12.10
C ARG A 91 9.94 13.31 -11.08
N ARG A 92 10.09 13.71 -9.82
CA ARG A 92 10.53 12.83 -8.73
C ARG A 92 9.61 11.64 -8.55
N PHE A 93 8.29 11.89 -8.55
CA PHE A 93 7.29 10.82 -8.54
C PHE A 93 7.52 9.85 -9.69
N ALA A 94 7.64 10.34 -10.93
CA ALA A 94 7.82 9.50 -12.09
C ALA A 94 9.13 8.68 -12.02
N GLU A 95 10.22 9.28 -11.54
CA GLU A 95 11.50 8.59 -11.33
C GLU A 95 11.34 7.43 -10.34
N HIS A 96 10.85 7.69 -9.13
CA HIS A 96 10.70 6.65 -8.10
C HIS A 96 9.64 5.60 -8.46
N PHE A 97 8.54 6.02 -9.09
CA PHE A 97 7.47 5.11 -9.51
C PHE A 97 7.89 4.21 -10.66
N THR A 98 8.77 4.68 -11.56
CA THR A 98 9.35 3.86 -12.64
C THR A 98 10.27 2.78 -12.07
N GLU A 99 11.12 3.13 -11.11
CA GLU A 99 12.00 2.15 -10.45
C GLU A 99 11.18 1.06 -9.73
N LEU A 100 10.16 1.46 -8.98
CA LEU A 100 9.26 0.54 -8.30
C LEU A 100 8.50 -0.36 -9.28
N ALA A 101 7.82 0.23 -10.28
CA ALA A 101 7.02 -0.52 -11.25
C ALA A 101 7.89 -1.49 -12.06
N GLY A 102 9.09 -1.06 -12.46
CA GLY A 102 10.05 -1.92 -13.16
C GLY A 102 10.49 -3.10 -12.32
N ALA A 103 10.82 -2.89 -11.04
CA ALA A 103 11.25 -3.97 -10.15
C ALA A 103 10.12 -4.97 -9.86
N VAL A 104 8.88 -4.50 -9.70
CA VAL A 104 7.70 -5.37 -9.48
C VAL A 104 7.32 -6.16 -10.73
N CYS A 105 7.45 -5.55 -11.91
CA CYS A 105 7.07 -6.20 -13.16
C CYS A 105 8.15 -7.15 -13.69
N ALA A 106 9.42 -7.01 -13.27
CA ALA A 106 10.51 -7.85 -13.73
C ALA A 106 10.32 -9.32 -13.31
N ALA A 107 10.63 -10.24 -14.22
CA ALA A 107 10.79 -11.65 -13.88
C ALA A 107 12.07 -11.84 -13.06
N ASP A 108 12.02 -12.75 -12.08
CA ASP A 108 13.22 -13.14 -11.34
C ASP A 108 14.24 -13.70 -12.35
N PRO A 109 15.48 -13.16 -12.41
CA PRO A 109 16.51 -13.65 -13.31
C PRO A 109 16.82 -15.14 -13.09
N ASP A 110 16.49 -15.71 -11.92
CA ASP A 110 16.69 -17.12 -11.60
C ASP A 110 15.47 -18.01 -11.92
N ASP A 111 14.31 -17.45 -12.28
CA ASP A 111 13.14 -18.21 -12.76
C ASP A 111 13.28 -18.50 -14.27
N GLY A 112 14.40 -19.13 -14.61
CA GLY A 112 14.69 -19.67 -15.93
C GLY A 112 13.65 -20.74 -16.27
N GLY A 113 12.65 -20.35 -17.06
CA GLY A 113 11.52 -21.21 -17.42
C GLY A 113 11.94 -22.64 -17.75
N VAL A 114 11.26 -23.60 -17.13
CA VAL A 114 11.35 -25.04 -17.43
C VAL A 114 10.75 -25.28 -18.83
N GLY A 115 11.51 -24.91 -19.86
CA GLY A 115 11.29 -25.22 -21.26
C GLY A 115 12.38 -26.19 -21.70
N ARG A 116 12.06 -27.49 -21.64
CA ARG A 116 12.85 -28.63 -22.12
C ARG A 116 13.65 -28.29 -23.40
N ARG A 117 14.97 -28.13 -23.26
CA ARG A 117 15.96 -28.45 -24.30
C ARG A 117 17.16 -29.14 -23.66
N ALA A 118 17.70 -30.10 -24.41
CA ALA A 118 18.57 -31.17 -23.95
C ALA A 118 19.75 -30.69 -23.10
N ARG A 119 19.90 -31.34 -21.94
CA ARG A 119 21.00 -31.20 -21.00
C ARG A 119 22.29 -31.74 -21.64
N THR A 120 23.25 -30.87 -21.89
CA THR A 120 24.68 -31.23 -21.86
C THR A 120 25.21 -30.80 -20.49
N PRO A 121 25.69 -31.70 -19.62
CA PRO A 121 26.45 -31.28 -18.46
C PRO A 121 27.85 -30.89 -18.97
N ASP A 122 28.27 -29.66 -18.67
CA ASP A 122 29.66 -29.23 -18.47
C ASP A 122 29.76 -27.72 -18.71
N ALA A 123 29.30 -26.96 -17.71
CA ALA A 123 29.70 -25.58 -17.45
C ALA A 123 29.27 -25.23 -16.02
N GLU A 124 30.15 -25.44 -15.06
CA GLU A 124 30.09 -24.77 -13.76
C GLU A 124 30.26 -23.27 -14.01
N GLY A 125 29.15 -22.54 -14.04
CA GLY A 125 29.11 -21.09 -14.17
C GLY A 125 28.07 -20.56 -13.20
N ALA A 126 28.53 -19.96 -12.11
CA ALA A 126 27.74 -19.40 -11.03
C ALA A 126 26.45 -18.71 -11.51
N SER A 127 25.29 -19.28 -11.16
CA SER A 127 24.03 -18.55 -11.11
C SER A 127 24.25 -17.37 -10.16
N SER A 128 24.31 -16.17 -10.73
CA SER A 128 24.85 -15.00 -10.04
C SER A 128 23.74 -14.37 -9.18
N PRO A 129 23.80 -14.44 -7.83
CA PRO A 129 22.80 -13.84 -6.92
C PRO A 129 22.70 -12.30 -7.04
N SER A 130 23.50 -11.70 -7.92
CA SER A 130 23.58 -10.26 -8.16
C SER A 130 22.33 -9.68 -8.82
N GLY A 131 21.56 -10.46 -9.58
CA GLY A 131 20.38 -9.96 -10.29
C GLY A 131 19.20 -9.68 -9.37
N ALA A 132 18.87 -10.64 -8.50
CA ALA A 132 17.81 -10.51 -7.50
C ALA A 132 18.11 -9.40 -6.48
N LEU A 133 19.37 -9.26 -6.05
CA LEU A 133 19.81 -8.16 -5.17
C LEU A 133 19.61 -6.80 -5.84
N LEU A 134 19.96 -6.67 -7.12
CA LEU A 134 19.80 -5.43 -7.87
C LEU A 134 18.31 -5.07 -8.08
N LEU A 135 17.44 -6.06 -8.26
CA LEU A 135 15.98 -5.84 -8.28
C LEU A 135 15.46 -5.38 -6.92
N ALA A 136 15.93 -5.99 -5.82
CA ALA A 136 15.57 -5.58 -4.47
C ALA A 136 16.02 -4.14 -4.16
N ASP A 137 17.22 -3.75 -4.59
CA ASP A 137 17.74 -2.39 -4.43
C ASP A 137 16.90 -1.37 -5.20
N ARG A 138 16.51 -1.68 -6.44
CA ARG A 138 15.63 -0.81 -7.26
C ARG A 138 14.23 -0.69 -6.68
N PHE A 139 13.67 -1.81 -6.20
CA PHE A 139 12.40 -1.83 -5.48
C PHE A 139 12.46 -0.93 -4.25
N ALA A 140 13.49 -1.10 -3.41
CA ALA A 140 13.68 -0.32 -2.20
C ALA A 140 13.86 1.18 -2.50
N ALA A 141 14.70 1.53 -3.48
CA ALA A 141 14.93 2.92 -3.88
C ALA A 141 13.65 3.60 -4.39
N GLY A 142 12.85 2.89 -5.19
CA GLY A 142 11.56 3.38 -5.66
C GLY A 142 10.56 3.57 -4.51
N LEU A 143 10.43 2.57 -3.65
CA LEU A 143 9.50 2.61 -2.52
C LEU A 143 9.84 3.72 -1.51
N TYR A 144 11.10 3.81 -1.10
CA TYR A 144 11.54 4.81 -0.12
C TYR A 144 11.47 6.23 -0.68
N GLY A 145 11.80 6.43 -1.96
CA GLY A 145 11.66 7.74 -2.59
C GLY A 145 10.21 8.20 -2.71
N LEU A 146 9.27 7.28 -2.99
CA LEU A 146 7.84 7.59 -2.95
C LEU A 146 7.34 7.91 -1.53
N ALA A 147 7.82 7.18 -0.52
CA ALA A 147 7.47 7.43 0.87
C ALA A 147 7.99 8.80 1.35
N GLU A 148 9.20 9.19 0.97
CA GLU A 148 9.75 10.52 1.27
C GLU A 148 8.91 11.63 0.60
N LEU A 149 8.58 11.45 -0.68
CA LEU A 149 7.75 12.40 -1.42
C LEU A 149 6.35 12.55 -0.80
N ALA A 150 5.76 11.44 -0.35
CA ALA A 150 4.48 11.42 0.36
C ALA A 150 4.54 12.21 1.67
N ARG A 151 5.63 12.06 2.43
CA ARG A 151 5.86 12.78 3.69
C ARG A 151 6.03 14.29 3.46
N GLU A 152 6.75 14.68 2.42
CA GLU A 152 7.00 16.09 2.10
C GLU A 152 5.72 16.82 1.64
N HIS A 153 4.83 16.14 0.91
CA HIS A 153 3.71 16.78 0.20
C HIS A 153 2.31 16.33 0.65
N GLY A 154 2.21 15.61 1.76
CA GLY A 154 0.92 15.20 2.35
C GLY A 154 0.20 14.08 1.59
N GLY A 155 0.93 13.30 0.78
CA GLY A 155 0.44 12.08 0.14
C GLY A 155 0.68 11.97 -1.37
N LEU A 156 0.58 10.74 -1.88
CA LEU A 156 0.63 10.37 -3.29
C LEU A 156 -0.72 10.27 -4.06
N PRO A 157 -1.94 10.35 -3.45
CA PRO A 157 -3.18 10.04 -4.16
C PRO A 157 -3.40 10.77 -5.49
N ALA A 158 -3.05 12.05 -5.57
CA ALA A 158 -3.17 12.84 -6.79
C ALA A 158 -2.17 12.41 -7.88
N ALA A 159 -0.98 11.93 -7.48
CA ALA A 159 0.04 11.45 -8.40
C ALA A 159 -0.28 10.02 -8.89
N LEU A 160 -0.75 9.14 -8.00
CA LEU A 160 -1.15 7.76 -8.34
C LEU A 160 -2.37 7.71 -9.26
N ARG A 161 -3.32 8.64 -9.12
CA ARG A 161 -4.47 8.77 -10.05
C ARG A 161 -4.14 9.42 -11.39
N SER A 162 -2.89 9.85 -11.60
CA SER A 162 -2.52 10.53 -12.84
C SER A 162 -2.38 9.57 -14.02
N GLU A 163 -2.67 10.06 -15.22
CA GLU A 163 -2.39 9.32 -16.46
C GLU A 163 -0.91 8.92 -16.56
N GLN A 164 0.00 9.74 -16.02
CA GLN A 164 1.42 9.45 -15.99
C GLN A 164 1.74 8.18 -15.19
N ALA A 165 1.07 7.94 -14.06
CA ALA A 165 1.24 6.71 -13.29
C ALA A 165 0.79 5.49 -14.10
N VAL A 166 -0.38 5.57 -14.75
CA VAL A 166 -0.88 4.46 -15.59
C VAL A 166 0.08 4.15 -16.75
N ARG A 167 0.60 5.18 -17.42
CA ARG A 167 1.60 5.00 -18.50
C ARG A 167 2.90 4.38 -18.01
N ILE A 168 3.34 4.69 -16.78
CA ILE A 168 4.53 4.07 -16.17
C ILE A 168 4.27 2.60 -15.85
N LEU A 169 3.10 2.27 -15.28
CA LEU A 169 2.73 0.87 -15.05
C LEU A 169 2.63 0.09 -16.36
N GLU A 170 1.99 0.68 -17.37
CA GLU A 170 1.88 0.06 -18.69
C GLU A 170 3.26 -0.17 -19.30
N SER A 171 4.15 0.82 -19.29
CA SER A 171 5.49 0.67 -19.87
C SER A 171 6.32 -0.40 -19.13
N ALA A 172 6.19 -0.49 -17.80
CA ALA A 172 6.83 -1.53 -17.01
C ALA A 172 6.28 -2.93 -17.33
N CYS A 173 4.96 -3.07 -17.45
CA CYS A 173 4.32 -4.33 -17.85
C CYS A 173 4.70 -4.77 -19.27
N ARG A 174 4.99 -3.82 -20.17
CA ARG A 174 5.40 -4.09 -21.56
C ARG A 174 6.92 -4.23 -21.73
N ALA A 175 7.72 -4.05 -20.67
CA ALA A 175 9.17 -4.10 -20.76
C ALA A 175 9.69 -5.51 -21.12
N PRO A 176 10.79 -5.62 -21.87
CA PRO A 176 11.49 -6.88 -22.06
C PRO A 176 11.93 -7.44 -20.71
N GLY A 177 11.56 -8.69 -20.42
CA GLY A 177 11.83 -9.31 -19.11
C GLY A 177 10.73 -9.11 -18.07
N ALA A 178 9.60 -8.48 -18.43
CA ALA A 178 8.43 -8.45 -17.55
C ALA A 178 7.80 -9.84 -17.39
N LEU A 179 7.25 -10.12 -16.21
CA LEU A 179 6.46 -11.32 -15.89
C LEU A 179 5.33 -11.49 -16.90
N ARG A 180 5.06 -12.72 -17.34
CA ARG A 180 3.97 -12.98 -18.31
C ARG A 180 2.60 -12.52 -17.80
N ALA A 181 2.36 -12.63 -16.49
CA ALA A 181 1.13 -12.13 -15.88
C ALA A 181 1.03 -10.60 -16.01
N ALA A 182 2.13 -9.87 -15.81
CA ALA A 182 2.18 -8.42 -16.01
C ALA A 182 1.99 -8.04 -17.49
N GLN A 183 2.60 -8.78 -18.42
CA GLN A 183 2.41 -8.55 -19.86
C GLN A 183 0.96 -8.77 -20.31
N ALA A 184 0.18 -9.61 -19.64
CA ALA A 184 -1.23 -9.83 -19.96
C ALA A 184 -2.15 -8.72 -19.43
N ALA A 185 -1.67 -7.87 -18.51
CA ALA A 185 -2.47 -6.83 -17.86
C ALA A 185 -3.09 -5.88 -18.89
N GLN A 186 -4.36 -5.57 -18.68
CA GLN A 186 -5.14 -4.60 -19.44
C GLN A 186 -5.26 -3.29 -18.65
N VAL A 187 -5.70 -2.23 -19.32
CA VAL A 187 -5.89 -0.90 -18.68
C VAL A 187 -6.74 -0.96 -17.39
N PRO A 188 -7.85 -1.74 -17.31
CA PRO A 188 -8.59 -1.90 -16.05
C PRO A 188 -7.75 -2.48 -14.92
N ASP A 189 -6.84 -3.42 -15.21
CA ASP A 189 -5.96 -4.02 -14.21
C ASP A 189 -4.95 -2.99 -13.69
N LEU A 190 -4.40 -2.15 -14.57
CA LEU A 190 -3.46 -1.09 -14.19
C LEU A 190 -4.15 -0.02 -13.31
N LEU A 191 -5.40 0.32 -13.62
CA LEU A 191 -6.20 1.22 -12.79
C LEU A 191 -6.52 0.59 -11.43
N ALA A 192 -6.83 -0.71 -11.40
CA ALA A 192 -7.03 -1.43 -10.15
C ALA A 192 -5.75 -1.46 -9.30
N VAL A 193 -4.57 -1.63 -9.91
CA VAL A 193 -3.27 -1.56 -9.20
C VAL A 193 -3.03 -0.15 -8.65
N ALA A 194 -3.24 0.89 -9.44
CA ALA A 194 -3.11 2.28 -8.96
C ALA A 194 -4.04 2.58 -7.78
N GLU A 195 -5.30 2.09 -7.83
CA GLU A 195 -6.25 2.19 -6.72
C GLU A 195 -5.83 1.36 -5.50
N ARG A 196 -5.13 0.24 -5.70
CA ARG A 196 -4.61 -0.60 -4.61
C ARG A 196 -3.39 0.02 -3.94
N LEU A 197 -2.52 0.69 -4.69
CA LEU A 197 -1.34 1.38 -4.16
C LEU A 197 -1.69 2.65 -3.36
N GLU A 198 -2.90 3.18 -3.54
CA GLU A 198 -3.42 4.26 -2.70
C GLU A 198 -3.93 3.77 -1.34
N ARG A 199 -4.22 2.47 -1.19
CA ARG A 199 -4.81 1.85 0.00
C ARG A 199 -3.76 1.30 0.95
#